data_AF-A0A015LGR8-F1
#
_entry.id   AF-A0A015LGR8-F1
#
_cell.length_a   1.000
_cell.length_b   1.000
_cell.length_c   1.000
_cell.angle_alpha   90.00
_cell.angle_beta   90.00
_cell.angle_gamma   90.00
#
_symmetry.space_group_name_H-M   'P 1'
#
loop_
_entity.id
_entity.type
_entity.pdbx_description
1 polymer ?
#
loop_
_entity_poly.entity_id
_entity_poly.type
_entity_poly.pdbx_seq_one_letter_code
_entity_poly.pdbx_strand_id
1 'polypeptide(L)'
;MTEIESSNPVQTPQTKGKSKAVEEDTNVGRKPISTNKVAVEYQLKAIEWIEPSSGELRKLKVITQNENGPCPLLALCNVLLLRGDIKIKPYDRSSVTYDFLVELLGDYLLKSIPQGEVEIRNGLQVTNGKSSQNQEETKLQSDNVSNGVEDLTNKVQQVTLENGVAEDKENEQINKNNGEVDIIRPSLLDYHHTLNTALSIIPSLQTGLDVNVHFNSIHGFEPTAELSVFDVFHVDLVHGWVVDPQDEETWNVVVGKCGSYNKAVECVVGGDSVSKGIVVESSNKASNNGFEDSKSSLNEDDNIRVRDALITSQFLDSTATQLTYHGLLSLSETLPPGHLCTFFRNNHVSL
;
A
#
# COMPACT_ATOMS: atom_id res chain seq x y z
N MET A 1 47.71 47.90 1.50
CA MET A 1 48.61 46.97 2.21
C MET A 1 48.30 47.19 3.67
N THR A 2 47.44 46.34 4.23
CA THR A 2 46.83 46.53 5.55
C THR A 2 46.40 45.16 6.05
N GLU A 3 46.56 44.94 7.35
CA GLU A 3 46.76 43.60 7.92
C GLU A 3 45.48 42.95 8.47
N ILE A 4 45.63 41.69 8.84
CA ILE A 4 44.62 40.82 9.44
C ILE A 4 44.71 40.95 10.96
N GLU A 5 43.59 40.97 11.67
CA GLU A 5 43.57 40.51 13.07
C GLU A 5 42.26 39.78 13.41
N SER A 6 42.34 38.88 14.39
CA SER A 6 41.41 37.77 14.61
C SER A 6 40.51 37.96 15.83
N SER A 7 39.36 37.29 15.84
CA SER A 7 38.46 37.22 17.01
C SER A 7 38.05 35.77 17.31
N ASN A 8 37.91 35.46 18.61
CA ASN A 8 37.62 34.13 19.16
C ASN A 8 36.55 34.28 20.28
N PRO A 9 36.04 33.21 20.94
CA PRO A 9 34.61 32.85 20.83
C PRO A 9 33.73 33.18 22.06
N VAL A 10 32.41 32.97 21.90
CA VAL A 10 31.35 33.26 22.88
C VAL A 10 31.01 32.05 23.77
N GLN A 11 30.73 32.30 25.06
CA GLN A 11 30.38 31.29 26.08
C GLN A 11 28.85 31.16 26.36
N THR A 12 28.45 30.02 26.90
CA THR A 12 27.08 29.62 27.30
C THR A 12 26.75 29.91 28.80
N PRO A 13 25.47 29.79 29.25
CA PRO A 13 24.93 30.66 30.32
C PRO A 13 24.67 30.04 31.72
N GLN A 14 24.44 30.91 32.71
CA GLN A 14 23.95 30.66 34.09
C GLN A 14 23.25 31.94 34.64
N THR A 15 22.32 31.98 35.62
CA THR A 15 21.57 30.96 36.39
C THR A 15 20.34 31.58 37.13
N LYS A 16 19.32 30.73 37.43
CA LYS A 16 18.38 30.79 38.59
C LYS A 16 17.30 31.89 38.67
N GLY A 17 16.10 31.49 39.12
CA GLY A 17 14.92 32.35 39.32
C GLY A 17 14.45 32.47 40.79
N LYS A 18 13.24 33.05 40.99
CA LYS A 18 12.50 33.12 42.28
C LYS A 18 11.00 33.31 42.04
N SER A 19 10.16 32.81 42.96
CA SER A 19 8.70 32.61 42.77
C SER A 19 7.82 33.56 43.63
N LYS A 20 6.59 33.83 43.15
CA LYS A 20 5.33 34.22 43.86
C LYS A 20 4.28 34.55 42.78
N ALA A 21 2.97 34.39 42.92
CA ALA A 21 2.11 33.69 43.90
C ALA A 21 0.79 33.27 43.19
N VAL A 22 -0.11 32.53 43.85
CA VAL A 22 -1.40 32.06 43.31
C VAL A 22 -2.53 33.02 43.67
N GLU A 23 -3.41 33.33 42.72
CA GLU A 23 -4.81 33.72 42.95
C GLU A 23 -5.70 32.96 41.95
N GLU A 24 -6.78 32.35 42.45
CA GLU A 24 -7.86 31.80 41.63
C GLU A 24 -8.88 32.90 41.36
N ASP A 25 -9.40 33.02 40.13
CA ASP A 25 -10.72 33.61 39.97
C ASP A 25 -11.51 33.11 38.73
N THR A 26 -12.74 32.71 39.05
CA THR A 26 -13.97 32.58 38.24
C THR A 26 -13.96 32.26 36.72
N ASN A 27 -14.65 31.14 36.44
CA ASN A 27 -15.18 30.67 35.16
C ASN A 27 -15.96 31.73 34.34
N VAL A 28 -15.50 32.02 33.10
CA VAL A 28 -16.33 32.63 32.04
C VAL A 28 -16.13 31.86 30.72
N GLY A 29 -17.25 31.43 30.13
CA GLY A 29 -17.35 30.41 29.08
C GLY A 29 -16.37 30.49 27.91
N ARG A 30 -15.53 29.45 27.78
CA ARG A 30 -14.85 29.11 26.52
C ARG A 30 -15.88 28.50 25.55
N LYS A 31 -16.18 29.19 24.46
CA LYS A 31 -16.83 28.56 23.30
C LYS A 31 -15.96 27.39 22.80
N PRO A 32 -16.53 26.28 22.32
CA PRO A 32 -15.75 25.19 21.75
C PRO A 32 -14.97 25.72 20.55
N ILE A 33 -13.65 25.51 20.57
CA ILE A 33 -12.80 25.75 19.39
C ILE A 33 -13.13 24.64 18.42
N SER A 34 -13.97 24.94 17.42
CA SER A 34 -14.13 24.07 16.25
C SER A 34 -12.81 24.05 15.50
N THR A 35 -12.02 23.01 15.72
CA THR A 35 -10.88 22.70 14.87
C THR A 35 -11.40 22.16 13.55
N ASN A 36 -11.83 23.06 12.66
CA ASN A 36 -12.13 22.76 11.26
C ASN A 36 -10.82 22.29 10.58
N LYS A 37 -10.49 21.01 10.74
CA LYS A 37 -9.41 20.35 10.02
C LYS A 37 -9.87 20.23 8.58
N VAL A 38 -9.39 21.13 7.72
CA VAL A 38 -9.71 21.14 6.29
C VAL A 38 -9.39 19.75 5.72
N ALA A 39 -10.37 19.12 5.07
CA ALA A 39 -10.19 17.80 4.48
C ALA A 39 -9.09 17.85 3.40
N VAL A 40 -8.25 16.83 3.35
CA VAL A 40 -7.20 16.74 2.33
C VAL A 40 -7.86 16.39 1.00
N GLU A 41 -7.70 17.28 0.02
CA GLU A 41 -8.18 17.09 -1.35
C GLU A 41 -7.05 16.77 -2.32
N TYR A 42 -7.31 15.85 -3.24
CA TYR A 42 -6.46 15.46 -4.36
C TYR A 42 -7.04 16.05 -5.64
N GLN A 43 -6.22 16.77 -6.41
CA GLN A 43 -6.69 17.41 -7.65
C GLN A 43 -6.80 16.38 -8.78
N LEU A 44 -7.73 16.60 -9.70
CA LEU A 44 -7.99 15.72 -10.84
C LEU A 44 -7.44 16.32 -12.14
N LYS A 45 -6.63 15.54 -12.87
CA LYS A 45 -6.09 15.92 -14.17
C LYS A 45 -6.84 15.21 -15.28
N ALA A 46 -7.46 15.96 -16.18
CA ALA A 46 -8.06 15.41 -17.39
C ALA A 46 -6.98 14.89 -18.34
N ILE A 47 -7.20 13.70 -18.91
CA ILE A 47 -6.34 13.07 -19.91
C ILE A 47 -7.18 12.47 -21.05
N GLU A 48 -6.54 12.29 -22.19
CA GLU A 48 -7.04 11.49 -23.30
C GLU A 48 -6.27 10.16 -23.27
N TRP A 49 -6.98 9.08 -22.95
CA TRP A 49 -6.42 7.74 -22.77
C TRP A 49 -6.87 6.83 -23.90
N ILE A 50 -5.96 6.08 -24.51
CA ILE A 50 -6.29 5.05 -25.49
C ILE A 50 -6.24 3.72 -24.74
N GLU A 51 -7.39 3.05 -24.64
CA GLU A 51 -7.46 1.76 -23.96
C GLU A 51 -6.66 0.69 -24.73
N PRO A 52 -5.68 0.01 -24.11
CA PRO A 52 -4.77 -0.90 -24.84
C PRO A 52 -5.45 -2.11 -25.49
N SER A 53 -6.56 -2.59 -24.91
CA SER A 53 -7.29 -3.78 -25.40
C SER A 53 -8.25 -3.49 -26.55
N SER A 54 -8.87 -2.31 -26.58
CA SER A 54 -9.91 -1.93 -27.54
C SER A 54 -9.46 -0.90 -28.58
N GLY A 55 -8.41 -0.14 -28.27
CA GLY A 55 -8.02 1.06 -29.02
C GLY A 55 -8.97 2.25 -28.84
N GLU A 56 -9.95 2.17 -27.92
CA GLU A 56 -10.92 3.24 -27.69
C GLU A 56 -10.28 4.47 -27.04
N LEU A 57 -10.52 5.65 -27.62
CA LEU A 57 -10.12 6.94 -27.02
C LEU A 57 -11.13 7.38 -25.95
N ARG A 58 -10.75 7.24 -24.68
CA ARG A 58 -11.53 7.66 -23.52
C ARG A 58 -11.03 8.97 -22.93
N LYS A 59 -11.94 9.92 -22.69
CA LYS A 59 -11.63 11.15 -21.94
C LYS A 59 -11.96 10.91 -20.47
N LEU A 60 -10.94 10.86 -19.63
CA LEU A 60 -11.07 10.54 -18.20
C LEU A 60 -10.24 11.48 -17.34
N LYS A 61 -10.38 11.36 -16.02
CA LYS A 61 -9.59 12.12 -15.04
C LYS A 61 -8.79 11.16 -14.17
N VAL A 62 -7.49 11.40 -14.06
CA VAL A 62 -6.61 10.73 -13.10
C VAL A 62 -6.42 11.61 -11.86
N ILE A 63 -6.20 10.97 -10.72
CA ILE A 63 -5.98 11.62 -9.44
C ILE A 63 -4.51 12.00 -9.33
N THR A 64 -4.24 13.25 -8.96
CA THR A 64 -2.88 13.77 -8.76
C THR A 64 -2.52 13.81 -7.28
N GLN A 65 -1.25 13.57 -7.00
CA GLN A 65 -0.72 13.51 -5.64
C GLN A 65 -0.23 14.88 -5.17
N ASN A 66 -0.46 15.15 -3.88
CA ASN A 66 0.12 16.24 -3.11
C ASN A 66 1.31 15.71 -2.27
N GLU A 67 2.13 16.61 -1.72
CA GLU A 67 3.41 16.28 -1.05
C GLU A 67 3.30 15.23 0.08
N ASN A 68 2.11 15.07 0.67
CA ASN A 68 1.82 14.11 1.74
C ASN A 68 0.68 13.13 1.35
N GLY A 69 0.48 12.88 0.05
CA GLY A 69 -0.60 12.04 -0.44
C GLY A 69 -0.33 10.54 -0.30
N PRO A 70 -1.35 9.71 -0.05
CA PRO A 70 -1.21 8.25 0.06
C PRO A 70 -1.00 7.63 -1.31
N CYS A 71 0.25 7.65 -1.80
CA CYS A 71 0.61 7.13 -3.12
C CYS A 71 0.09 5.70 -3.43
N PRO A 72 0.01 4.73 -2.49
CA PRO A 72 -0.53 3.40 -2.79
C PRO A 72 -2.02 3.46 -3.17
N LEU A 73 -2.82 4.23 -2.41
CA LEU A 73 -4.24 4.44 -2.71
C LEU A 73 -4.42 5.15 -4.05
N LEU A 74 -3.63 6.21 -4.30
CA LEU A 74 -3.76 7.00 -5.52
C LEU A 74 -3.35 6.20 -6.77
N ALA A 75 -2.30 5.37 -6.68
CA ALA A 75 -1.89 4.46 -7.75
C ALA A 75 -2.97 3.40 -8.01
N LEU A 76 -3.48 2.74 -6.97
CA LEU A 76 -4.57 1.76 -7.05
C LEU A 76 -5.82 2.35 -7.73
N CYS A 77 -6.32 3.49 -7.25
CA CYS A 77 -7.46 4.17 -7.85
C CYS A 77 -7.19 4.56 -9.32
N ASN A 78 -5.98 5.01 -9.64
CA ASN A 78 -5.62 5.39 -11.01
C ASN A 78 -5.57 4.17 -11.97
N VAL A 79 -5.10 3.00 -11.52
CA VAL A 79 -5.21 1.76 -12.33
C VAL A 79 -6.67 1.47 -12.67
N LEU A 80 -7.55 1.46 -11.66
CA LEU A 80 -8.97 1.15 -11.84
C LEU A 80 -9.70 2.21 -12.70
N LEU A 81 -9.29 3.49 -12.63
CA LEU A 81 -9.78 4.56 -13.52
C LEU A 81 -9.33 4.36 -14.97
N LEU A 82 -8.10 3.90 -15.20
CA LEU A 82 -7.57 3.63 -16.54
C LEU A 82 -8.15 2.36 -17.16
N ARG A 83 -8.45 1.33 -16.35
CA ARG A 83 -9.22 0.14 -16.77
C ARG A 83 -10.69 0.49 -17.06
N GLY A 84 -11.27 1.45 -16.34
CA GLY A 84 -12.66 1.88 -16.48
C GLY A 84 -13.62 1.26 -15.45
N ASP A 85 -13.04 0.47 -14.53
CA ASP A 85 -13.67 -0.25 -13.43
C ASP A 85 -14.38 0.70 -12.45
N ILE A 86 -13.78 1.86 -12.18
CA ILE A 86 -14.34 2.93 -11.36
C ILE A 86 -14.46 4.24 -12.14
N LYS A 87 -15.39 5.11 -11.73
CA LYS A 87 -15.69 6.37 -12.42
C LYS A 87 -15.97 7.49 -11.40
N ILE A 88 -15.16 8.54 -11.41
CA ILE A 88 -15.40 9.73 -10.58
C ILE A 88 -16.60 10.49 -11.13
N LYS A 89 -17.59 10.74 -10.27
CA LYS A 89 -18.78 11.53 -10.56
C LYS A 89 -18.93 12.72 -9.59
N PRO A 90 -19.52 13.84 -10.01
CA PRO A 90 -19.85 14.18 -11.40
C PRO A 90 -18.59 14.44 -12.24
N TYR A 91 -18.68 14.31 -13.57
CA TYR A 91 -17.51 14.33 -14.47
C TYR A 91 -16.75 15.66 -14.50
N ASP A 92 -17.41 16.77 -14.13
CA ASP A 92 -16.87 18.12 -14.08
C ASP A 92 -16.03 18.39 -12.81
N ARG A 93 -16.25 17.64 -11.71
CA ARG A 93 -15.51 17.71 -10.43
C ARG A 93 -14.00 17.90 -10.61
N SER A 94 -13.41 18.84 -9.88
CA SER A 94 -11.98 19.20 -9.95
C SER A 94 -11.08 18.46 -8.97
N SER A 95 -11.63 18.01 -7.84
CA SER A 95 -10.88 17.38 -6.74
C SER A 95 -11.70 16.30 -6.03
N VAL A 96 -11.03 15.42 -5.29
CA VAL A 96 -11.64 14.35 -4.48
C VAL A 96 -11.00 14.30 -3.10
N THR A 97 -11.78 13.95 -2.07
CA THR A 97 -11.27 13.68 -0.72
C THR A 97 -10.81 12.24 -0.59
N TYR A 98 -10.07 11.93 0.48
CA TYR A 98 -9.75 10.56 0.87
C TYR A 98 -11.01 9.69 1.02
N ASP A 99 -12.01 10.16 1.78
CA ASP A 99 -13.24 9.40 2.06
C ASP A 99 -14.01 9.04 0.78
N PHE A 100 -14.01 9.94 -0.21
CA PHE A 100 -14.63 9.67 -1.51
C PHE A 100 -13.92 8.55 -2.30
N LEU A 101 -12.60 8.42 -2.16
CA LEU A 101 -11.86 7.32 -2.78
C LEU A 101 -12.14 6.00 -2.07
N VAL A 102 -12.22 6.00 -0.74
CA VAL A 102 -12.60 4.82 0.06
C VAL A 102 -14.02 4.36 -0.29
N GLU A 103 -14.99 5.29 -0.35
CA GLU A 103 -16.35 4.97 -0.77
C GLU A 103 -16.36 4.38 -2.18
N LEU A 104 -15.66 5.00 -3.15
CA LEU A 104 -15.60 4.54 -4.54
C LEU A 104 -14.98 3.15 -4.70
N LEU A 105 -13.95 2.82 -3.91
CA LEU A 105 -13.34 1.49 -3.88
C LEU A 105 -14.27 0.45 -3.23
N GLY A 106 -14.96 0.80 -2.15
CA GLY A 106 -15.99 -0.04 -1.55
C GLY A 106 -17.16 -0.33 -2.51
N ASP A 107 -17.63 0.71 -3.19
CA ASP A 107 -18.65 0.65 -4.22
C ASP A 107 -18.25 -0.24 -5.40
N TYR A 108 -16.95 -0.38 -5.70
CA TYR A 108 -16.43 -1.30 -6.70
C TYR A 108 -16.52 -2.75 -6.21
N LEU A 109 -15.98 -3.04 -5.01
CA LEU A 109 -16.00 -4.39 -4.44
C LEU A 109 -17.43 -4.94 -4.32
N LEU A 110 -18.38 -4.10 -3.90
CA LEU A 110 -19.81 -4.43 -3.83
C LEU A 110 -20.49 -4.66 -5.19
N LYS A 111 -19.90 -4.19 -6.31
CA LYS A 111 -20.40 -4.43 -7.68
C LYS A 111 -19.70 -5.60 -8.37
N SER A 112 -18.49 -5.95 -7.94
CA SER A 112 -17.74 -7.12 -8.40
C SER A 112 -18.31 -8.44 -7.87
N ILE A 113 -19.34 -8.40 -7.02
CA ILE A 113 -20.16 -9.58 -6.66
C ILE A 113 -20.79 -10.15 -7.92
N PRO A 114 -20.57 -11.44 -8.25
CA PRO A 114 -21.44 -12.13 -9.18
C PRO A 114 -22.84 -12.17 -8.56
N GLN A 115 -23.78 -11.40 -9.08
CA GLN A 115 -25.19 -11.53 -8.71
C GLN A 115 -25.60 -12.96 -9.01
N GLY A 116 -25.79 -13.76 -7.96
CA GLY A 116 -26.23 -15.13 -8.10
C GLY A 116 -27.58 -15.14 -8.81
N GLU A 117 -27.64 -15.69 -10.01
CA GLU A 117 -28.92 -15.96 -10.66
C GLU A 117 -29.71 -16.90 -9.76
N VAL A 118 -30.73 -16.35 -9.08
CA VAL A 118 -31.76 -17.14 -8.44
C VAL A 118 -32.59 -17.77 -9.57
N GLU A 119 -32.11 -18.88 -10.13
CA GLU A 119 -32.87 -19.71 -11.06
C GLU A 119 -34.10 -20.26 -10.30
N ILE A 120 -35.21 -19.52 -10.34
CA ILE A 120 -36.51 -20.04 -9.91
C ILE A 120 -36.95 -21.11 -10.92
N ARG A 121 -36.55 -22.36 -10.67
CA ARG A 121 -37.06 -23.53 -11.39
C ARG A 121 -38.10 -24.29 -10.58
N ASN A 122 -39.31 -23.76 -10.68
CA ASN A 122 -40.59 -24.46 -10.69
C ASN A 122 -40.95 -25.37 -9.49
N GLY A 123 -41.97 -24.94 -8.74
CA GLY A 123 -43.21 -25.73 -8.79
C GLY A 123 -43.99 -25.94 -7.49
N LEU A 124 -44.64 -24.92 -6.94
CA LEU A 124 -45.96 -25.14 -6.33
C LEU A 124 -46.92 -23.95 -6.42
N GLN A 125 -47.92 -24.13 -7.29
CA GLN A 125 -49.30 -23.62 -7.27
C GLN A 125 -49.64 -22.22 -6.74
N VAL A 126 -50.06 -21.37 -7.69
CA VAL A 126 -50.82 -20.13 -7.47
C VAL A 126 -52.09 -20.38 -6.64
N THR A 127 -52.26 -19.62 -5.55
CA THR A 127 -53.59 -19.27 -5.01
C THR A 127 -53.64 -17.78 -4.66
N ASN A 128 -54.80 -17.14 -4.88
CA ASN A 128 -54.96 -15.68 -4.89
C ASN A 128 -55.07 -15.06 -3.48
N GLY A 129 -54.48 -13.87 -3.25
CA GLY A 129 -54.44 -13.24 -1.92
C GLY A 129 -54.21 -11.72 -1.82
N LYS A 130 -54.89 -10.90 -2.65
CA LYS A 130 -55.27 -9.48 -2.42
C LYS A 130 -54.37 -8.53 -1.56
N SER A 131 -53.84 -7.49 -2.23
CA SER A 131 -53.83 -6.06 -1.83
C SER A 131 -53.33 -5.61 -0.44
N SER A 132 -52.37 -4.67 -0.42
CA SER A 132 -52.70 -3.23 -0.27
C SER A 132 -51.47 -2.32 -0.39
N GLN A 133 -51.72 -1.03 -0.62
CA GLN A 133 -50.73 0.04 -0.72
C GLN A 133 -50.13 0.38 0.65
N ASN A 134 -48.89 0.89 0.67
CA ASN A 134 -48.63 2.24 1.21
C ASN A 134 -47.28 2.77 0.71
N GLN A 135 -47.29 4.04 0.30
CA GLN A 135 -46.10 4.86 0.15
C GLN A 135 -45.87 5.58 1.47
N GLU A 136 -44.63 5.65 1.95
CA GLU A 136 -44.22 6.70 2.89
C GLU A 136 -42.82 7.16 2.54
N GLU A 137 -42.73 8.37 1.98
CA GLU A 137 -41.47 9.10 1.84
C GLU A 137 -41.03 9.53 3.24
N THR A 138 -39.81 9.18 3.66
CA THR A 138 -39.19 9.84 4.82
C THR A 138 -37.90 10.51 4.39
N LYS A 139 -37.95 11.85 4.26
CA LYS A 139 -36.74 12.68 4.26
C LYS A 139 -36.02 12.49 5.59
N LEU A 140 -34.77 12.03 5.56
CA LEU A 140 -33.85 12.24 6.67
C LEU A 140 -32.70 13.13 6.20
N GLN A 141 -32.66 14.30 6.83
CA GLN A 141 -31.63 15.30 6.71
C GLN A 141 -30.82 15.22 8.00
N SER A 142 -29.56 14.80 7.92
CA SER A 142 -28.68 14.72 9.09
C SER A 142 -27.25 15.07 8.71
N ASP A 143 -26.81 16.24 9.15
CA ASP A 143 -25.39 16.52 9.35
C ASP A 143 -24.84 15.51 10.35
N ASN A 144 -23.88 14.68 9.94
CA ASN A 144 -23.01 13.94 10.85
C ASN A 144 -21.72 13.60 10.11
N VAL A 145 -20.60 14.09 10.64
CA VAL A 145 -19.27 13.61 10.25
C VAL A 145 -19.04 12.28 11.01
N SER A 146 -19.44 11.16 10.40
CA SER A 146 -19.04 9.81 10.84
C SER A 146 -18.29 9.08 9.73
N ASN A 147 -17.48 8.11 10.12
CA ASN A 147 -16.45 7.51 9.30
C ASN A 147 -17.04 6.81 8.06
N GLY A 148 -16.54 7.11 6.85
CA GLY A 148 -17.00 6.45 5.62
C GLY A 148 -16.85 4.92 5.63
N VAL A 149 -15.92 4.38 6.43
CA VAL A 149 -15.76 2.94 6.68
C VAL A 149 -16.98 2.34 7.39
N GLU A 150 -17.61 3.08 8.32
CA GLU A 150 -18.76 2.62 9.09
C GLU A 150 -20.02 2.53 8.22
N ASP A 151 -20.25 3.52 7.36
CA ASP A 151 -21.31 3.49 6.33
C ASP A 151 -21.11 2.31 5.35
N LEU A 152 -19.86 2.03 4.98
CA LEU A 152 -19.53 0.94 4.06
C LEU A 152 -19.72 -0.45 4.71
N THR A 153 -19.36 -0.62 5.98
CA THR A 153 -19.69 -1.83 6.76
C THR A 153 -21.21 -2.04 6.87
N ASN A 154 -21.98 -0.97 7.09
CA ASN A 154 -23.45 -1.05 7.14
C ASN A 154 -24.05 -1.46 5.78
N LYS A 155 -23.56 -0.90 4.68
CA LYS A 155 -23.92 -1.30 3.30
C LYS A 155 -23.65 -2.80 3.06
N VAL A 156 -22.50 -3.32 3.50
CA VAL A 156 -22.18 -4.76 3.42
C VAL A 156 -23.14 -5.61 4.24
N GLN A 157 -23.42 -5.21 5.48
CA GLN A 157 -24.35 -5.93 6.37
C GLN A 157 -25.75 -6.05 5.72
N GLN A 158 -26.22 -4.97 5.08
CA GLN A 158 -27.50 -4.96 4.36
C GLN A 158 -27.50 -5.90 3.14
N VAL A 159 -26.48 -5.81 2.27
CA VAL A 159 -26.35 -6.71 1.10
C VAL A 159 -26.26 -8.19 1.53
N THR A 160 -25.62 -8.47 2.68
CA THR A 160 -25.56 -9.82 3.26
C THR A 160 -26.94 -10.34 3.69
N LEU A 161 -27.77 -9.47 4.26
CA LEU A 161 -29.13 -9.79 4.67
C LEU A 161 -30.08 -9.96 3.47
N GLU A 162 -29.91 -9.14 2.43
CA GLU A 162 -30.74 -9.18 1.21
C GLU A 162 -30.42 -10.41 0.34
N ASN A 163 -29.18 -10.91 0.35
CA ASN A 163 -28.77 -12.10 -0.39
C ASN A 163 -29.04 -13.45 0.31
N GLY A 164 -29.57 -13.43 1.54
CA GLY A 164 -30.13 -14.61 2.22
C GLY A 164 -29.10 -15.65 2.71
N VAL A 165 -28.71 -15.56 3.98
CA VAL A 165 -27.96 -16.62 4.65
C VAL A 165 -28.88 -17.82 4.96
N ALA A 166 -28.76 -18.88 4.17
CA ALA A 166 -29.19 -20.22 4.55
C ALA A 166 -28.01 -20.95 5.22
N GLU A 167 -28.21 -21.48 6.44
CA GLU A 167 -27.26 -22.39 7.07
C GLU A 167 -27.33 -23.78 6.42
N ASP A 168 -26.67 -23.96 5.28
CA ASP A 168 -26.59 -25.27 4.62
C ASP A 168 -25.62 -26.20 5.37
N LYS A 169 -26.20 -27.00 6.26
CA LYS A 169 -25.53 -28.14 6.90
C LYS A 169 -25.47 -29.33 5.94
N GLU A 170 -24.26 -29.80 5.71
CA GLU A 170 -23.89 -31.12 5.15
C GLU A 170 -24.59 -31.57 3.85
N ASN A 171 -23.79 -31.75 2.79
CA ASN A 171 -23.74 -33.04 2.09
C ASN A 171 -22.50 -33.16 1.17
N GLU A 172 -21.49 -33.91 1.60
CA GLU A 172 -20.52 -34.48 0.67
C GLU A 172 -21.19 -35.58 -0.17
N GLN A 173 -21.53 -35.29 -1.42
CA GLN A 173 -21.73 -36.32 -2.44
C GLN A 173 -20.93 -36.02 -3.70
N ILE A 174 -19.73 -36.61 -3.75
CA ILE A 174 -18.85 -36.62 -4.93
C ILE A 174 -19.59 -37.32 -6.08
N ASN A 175 -19.97 -36.57 -7.11
CA ASN A 175 -20.53 -37.13 -8.33
C ASN A 175 -19.51 -37.00 -9.47
N LYS A 176 -18.94 -38.13 -9.90
CA LYS A 176 -18.01 -38.17 -11.03
C LYS A 176 -18.79 -38.16 -12.36
N ASN A 177 -18.21 -37.47 -13.35
CA ASN A 177 -18.49 -37.46 -14.79
C ASN A 177 -19.28 -36.25 -15.30
N ASN A 178 -18.58 -35.24 -15.79
CA ASN A 178 -18.34 -35.06 -17.24
C ASN A 178 -17.26 -33.97 -17.47
N GLY A 179 -16.65 -33.96 -18.66
CA GLY A 179 -15.54 -33.07 -19.00
C GLY A 179 -15.96 -31.65 -19.33
N GLU A 180 -16.44 -30.91 -18.33
CA GLU A 180 -16.63 -29.46 -18.38
C GLU A 180 -15.61 -28.84 -17.41
N VAL A 181 -14.95 -27.76 -17.81
CA VAL A 181 -13.99 -27.08 -16.92
C VAL A 181 -14.81 -26.27 -15.93
N ASP A 182 -14.99 -26.81 -14.73
CA ASP A 182 -15.63 -26.09 -13.62
C ASP A 182 -14.87 -24.77 -13.40
N ILE A 183 -15.49 -23.67 -13.84
CA ILE A 183 -15.10 -22.33 -13.43
C ILE A 183 -15.47 -22.26 -11.95
N ILE A 184 -14.49 -22.52 -11.08
CA ILE A 184 -14.64 -22.46 -9.62
C ILE A 184 -15.09 -21.04 -9.28
N ARG A 185 -16.41 -20.87 -9.09
CA ARG A 185 -16.99 -19.63 -8.60
C ARG A 185 -16.54 -19.51 -7.13
N PRO A 186 -15.90 -18.41 -6.72
CA PRO A 186 -15.56 -18.18 -5.32
C PRO A 186 -16.83 -18.33 -4.47
N SER A 187 -16.73 -18.98 -3.32
CA SER A 187 -17.88 -19.14 -2.46
C SER A 187 -18.32 -17.78 -1.90
N LEU A 188 -19.59 -17.66 -1.50
CA LEU A 188 -20.07 -16.46 -0.82
C LEU A 188 -19.27 -16.18 0.47
N LEU A 189 -18.71 -17.22 1.09
CA LEU A 189 -17.81 -17.11 2.25
C LEU A 189 -16.45 -16.51 1.88
N ASP A 190 -15.83 -16.97 0.78
CA ASP A 190 -14.58 -16.39 0.25
C ASP A 190 -14.77 -14.91 -0.10
N TYR A 191 -15.94 -14.58 -0.67
CA TYR A 191 -16.32 -13.20 -0.95
C TYR A 191 -16.46 -12.34 0.32
N HIS A 192 -17.19 -12.81 1.34
CA HIS A 192 -17.28 -12.10 2.62
C HIS A 192 -15.93 -11.93 3.29
N HIS A 193 -15.04 -12.93 3.18
CA HIS A 193 -13.67 -12.80 3.68
C HIS A 193 -12.91 -11.71 2.91
N THR A 194 -12.93 -11.76 1.58
CA THR A 194 -12.29 -10.80 0.66
C THR A 194 -12.73 -9.35 0.94
N LEU A 195 -14.04 -9.12 1.10
CA LEU A 195 -14.59 -7.82 1.50
C LEU A 195 -14.04 -7.34 2.83
N ASN A 196 -14.22 -8.13 3.89
CA ASN A 196 -13.89 -7.70 5.25
C ASN A 196 -12.40 -7.43 5.39
N THR A 197 -11.57 -8.24 4.73
CA THR A 197 -10.13 -8.02 4.56
C THR A 197 -9.89 -6.66 3.90
N ALA A 198 -10.40 -6.40 2.69
CA ALA A 198 -10.18 -5.13 1.99
C ALA A 198 -10.66 -3.90 2.78
N LEU A 199 -11.84 -3.97 3.41
CA LEU A 199 -12.40 -2.89 4.21
C LEU A 199 -11.57 -2.59 5.47
N SER A 200 -10.94 -3.60 6.06
CA SER A 200 -9.99 -3.40 7.16
C SER A 200 -8.66 -2.78 6.70
N ILE A 201 -8.25 -2.99 5.44
CA ILE A 201 -6.95 -2.57 4.89
C ILE A 201 -6.99 -1.19 4.25
N ILE A 202 -8.05 -0.81 3.52
CA ILE A 202 -8.12 0.49 2.83
C ILE A 202 -7.76 1.69 3.75
N PRO A 203 -8.12 1.70 5.06
CA PRO A 203 -7.65 2.70 6.01
C PRO A 203 -6.12 2.82 6.15
N SER A 204 -5.36 1.72 6.15
CA SER A 204 -3.90 1.76 6.35
C SER A 204 -3.16 2.39 5.16
N LEU A 205 -3.72 2.30 3.95
CA LEU A 205 -3.17 2.97 2.77
C LEU A 205 -3.08 4.49 2.93
N GLN A 206 -3.85 5.09 3.84
CA GLN A 206 -3.73 6.52 4.16
C GLN A 206 -2.40 6.88 4.82
N THR A 207 -1.87 5.99 5.66
CA THR A 207 -0.67 6.23 6.48
C THR A 207 0.63 5.80 5.82
N GLY A 208 0.55 5.08 4.70
CA GLY A 208 1.67 4.50 3.99
C GLY A 208 1.57 2.97 3.92
N LEU A 209 2.34 2.38 3.01
CA LEU A 209 2.44 0.94 2.82
C LEU A 209 3.78 0.49 3.37
N ASP A 210 3.79 -0.43 4.35
CA ASP A 210 5.03 -1.08 4.77
C ASP A 210 5.37 -2.18 3.75
N VAL A 211 6.58 -2.11 3.18
CA VAL A 211 7.00 -2.92 2.03
C VAL A 211 8.39 -3.47 2.29
N ASN A 212 8.48 -4.78 2.56
CA ASN A 212 9.74 -5.49 2.54
C ASN A 212 9.87 -6.26 1.21
N VAL A 213 10.79 -5.82 0.34
CA VAL A 213 11.01 -6.44 -0.97
C VAL A 213 11.94 -7.66 -0.88
N HIS A 214 11.75 -8.61 -1.79
CA HIS A 214 12.67 -9.71 -2.08
C HIS A 214 13.46 -9.42 -3.36
N PHE A 215 14.76 -9.67 -3.35
CA PHE A 215 15.65 -9.24 -4.44
C PHE A 215 15.72 -10.19 -5.65
N ASN A 216 14.83 -11.19 -5.72
CA ASN A 216 14.90 -12.32 -6.67
C ASN A 216 13.91 -12.24 -7.85
N SER A 217 12.91 -11.36 -7.78
CA SER A 217 11.80 -11.28 -8.74
C SER A 217 11.20 -9.88 -8.73
N ILE A 218 10.58 -9.44 -9.83
CA ILE A 218 9.85 -8.15 -9.88
C ILE A 218 8.56 -8.17 -9.03
N HIS A 219 8.06 -9.35 -8.68
CA HIS A 219 6.94 -9.57 -7.76
C HIS A 219 7.43 -9.95 -6.35
N GLY A 220 8.70 -9.68 -6.03
CA GLY A 220 9.32 -10.07 -4.77
C GLY A 220 8.87 -9.20 -3.61
N PHE A 221 7.85 -9.62 -2.86
CA PHE A 221 7.39 -8.95 -1.64
C PHE A 221 7.14 -9.94 -0.51
N GLU A 222 7.51 -9.58 0.72
CA GLU A 222 7.06 -10.30 1.91
C GLU A 222 5.56 -10.03 2.10
N PRO A 223 4.68 -11.06 2.17
CA PRO A 223 3.24 -10.83 2.27
C PRO A 223 2.84 -10.11 3.56
N THR A 224 2.20 -8.95 3.43
CA THR A 224 1.55 -8.23 4.54
C THR A 224 0.05 -8.12 4.29
N ALA A 225 -0.72 -7.82 5.35
CA ALA A 225 -2.15 -7.57 5.19
C ALA A 225 -2.38 -6.40 4.23
N GLU A 226 -1.59 -5.35 4.35
CA GLU A 226 -1.67 -4.13 3.58
C GLU A 226 -1.39 -4.35 2.08
N LEU A 227 -0.46 -5.27 1.75
CA LEU A 227 -0.20 -5.66 0.36
C LEU A 227 -1.35 -6.46 -0.27
N SER A 228 -2.09 -7.26 0.50
CA SER A 228 -3.18 -8.07 -0.05
C SER A 228 -4.31 -7.26 -0.70
N VAL A 229 -4.40 -5.95 -0.44
CA VAL A 229 -5.36 -5.06 -1.14
C VAL A 229 -5.13 -5.08 -2.65
N PHE A 230 -3.88 -5.17 -3.10
CA PHE A 230 -3.54 -5.19 -4.52
C PHE A 230 -4.12 -6.45 -5.20
N ASP A 231 -4.05 -7.59 -4.53
CA ASP A 231 -4.67 -8.85 -4.97
C ASP A 231 -6.20 -8.75 -5.03
N VAL A 232 -6.83 -8.17 -4.00
CA VAL A 232 -8.30 -8.01 -3.94
C VAL A 232 -8.86 -7.16 -5.07
N PHE A 233 -8.16 -6.10 -5.48
CA PHE A 233 -8.54 -5.28 -6.64
C PHE A 233 -7.96 -5.79 -7.97
N HIS A 234 -7.27 -6.93 -7.97
CA HIS A 234 -6.62 -7.54 -9.14
C HIS A 234 -5.64 -6.57 -9.84
N VAL A 235 -4.89 -5.81 -9.06
CA VAL A 235 -3.90 -4.83 -9.53
C VAL A 235 -2.53 -5.31 -9.09
N ASP A 236 -1.71 -5.79 -10.03
CA ASP A 236 -0.35 -6.24 -9.73
C ASP A 236 0.46 -5.11 -9.05
N LEU A 237 1.17 -5.44 -7.98
CA LEU A 237 2.26 -4.63 -7.47
C LEU A 237 3.59 -5.24 -7.94
N VAL A 238 4.48 -4.39 -8.44
CA VAL A 238 5.81 -4.77 -8.93
C VAL A 238 6.89 -3.79 -8.46
N HIS A 239 8.15 -4.25 -8.40
CA HIS A 239 9.32 -3.42 -8.18
C HIS A 239 10.46 -3.83 -9.13
N GLY A 240 11.48 -2.98 -9.25
CA GLY A 240 12.65 -3.24 -10.11
C GLY A 240 13.96 -3.44 -9.34
N TRP A 241 13.88 -3.67 -8.03
CA TRP A 241 15.05 -3.84 -7.17
C TRP A 241 15.47 -5.31 -7.12
N VAL A 242 15.97 -5.83 -8.25
CA VAL A 242 16.29 -7.25 -8.45
C VAL A 242 17.79 -7.42 -8.68
N VAL A 243 18.43 -8.36 -7.98
CA VAL A 243 19.85 -8.70 -8.21
C VAL A 243 19.98 -9.39 -9.58
N ASP A 244 21.05 -9.08 -10.32
CA ASP A 244 21.37 -9.78 -11.57
C ASP A 244 21.90 -11.19 -11.26
N PRO A 245 21.28 -12.28 -11.75
CA PRO A 245 21.77 -13.64 -11.53
C PRO A 245 23.17 -13.90 -12.11
N GLN A 246 23.67 -13.05 -13.02
CA GLN A 246 25.03 -13.14 -13.54
C GLN A 246 26.09 -12.66 -12.53
N ASP A 247 25.70 -11.84 -11.55
CA ASP A 247 26.53 -11.52 -10.39
C ASP A 247 26.30 -12.59 -9.31
N GLU A 248 26.92 -13.76 -9.50
CA GLU A 248 26.79 -14.90 -8.59
C GLU A 248 27.23 -14.54 -7.15
N GLU A 249 28.18 -13.62 -6.97
CA GLU A 249 28.66 -13.22 -5.65
C GLU A 249 27.58 -12.44 -4.89
N THR A 250 27.02 -11.40 -5.52
CA THR A 250 25.90 -10.65 -4.93
C THR A 250 24.65 -11.51 -4.80
N TRP A 251 24.32 -12.33 -5.80
CA TRP A 251 23.14 -13.21 -5.78
C TRP A 251 23.18 -14.20 -4.61
N ASN A 252 24.29 -14.93 -4.43
CA ASN A 252 24.40 -15.94 -3.37
C ASN A 252 24.26 -15.34 -1.96
N VAL A 253 24.64 -14.08 -1.76
CA VAL A 253 24.53 -13.39 -0.46
C VAL A 253 23.18 -12.67 -0.31
N VAL A 254 22.87 -11.75 -1.22
CA VAL A 254 21.69 -10.86 -1.12
C VAL A 254 20.40 -11.60 -1.38
N VAL A 255 20.35 -12.51 -2.36
CA VAL A 255 19.18 -13.37 -2.60
C VAL A 255 19.27 -14.66 -1.78
N GLY A 256 20.42 -15.33 -1.79
CA GLY A 256 20.56 -16.65 -1.18
C GLY A 256 20.60 -16.70 0.35
N LYS A 257 21.24 -15.72 1.01
CA LYS A 257 21.35 -15.65 2.49
C LYS A 257 20.39 -14.65 3.12
N CYS A 258 20.26 -13.47 2.52
CA CYS A 258 19.40 -12.41 3.05
C CYS A 258 17.95 -12.59 2.60
N GLY A 259 17.72 -12.68 1.28
CA GLY A 259 16.42 -12.91 0.67
C GLY A 259 15.53 -11.67 0.62
N SER A 260 15.46 -10.85 1.66
CA SER A 260 14.66 -9.60 1.70
C SER A 260 15.43 -8.38 2.23
N TYR A 261 14.91 -7.18 2.02
CA TYR A 261 15.54 -5.92 2.44
C TYR A 261 15.81 -5.87 3.95
N ASN A 262 14.83 -6.22 4.79
CA ASN A 262 15.02 -6.25 6.25
C ASN A 262 16.15 -7.20 6.65
N LYS A 263 16.28 -8.36 5.99
CA LYS A 263 17.37 -9.32 6.23
C LYS A 263 18.72 -8.87 5.67
N ALA A 264 18.74 -8.10 4.58
CA ALA A 264 19.94 -7.45 4.08
C ALA A 264 20.46 -6.40 5.09
N VAL A 265 19.57 -5.59 5.67
CA VAL A 265 19.93 -4.64 6.73
C VAL A 265 20.44 -5.36 7.99
N GLU A 266 19.77 -6.43 8.43
CA GLU A 266 20.26 -7.29 9.53
C GLU A 266 21.66 -7.86 9.24
N CYS A 267 21.95 -8.26 8.00
CA CYS A 267 23.26 -8.75 7.58
C CYS A 267 24.35 -7.67 7.72
N VAL A 268 24.10 -6.46 7.20
CA VAL A 268 25.03 -5.32 7.29
C VAL A 268 25.32 -4.96 8.75
N VAL A 269 24.29 -4.79 9.59
CA VAL A 269 24.43 -4.50 11.03
C VAL A 269 25.18 -5.62 11.76
N GLY A 270 24.92 -6.88 11.38
CA GLY A 270 25.59 -8.05 11.93
C GLY A 270 27.09 -8.09 11.64
N GLY A 271 27.52 -7.73 10.42
CA GLY A 271 28.95 -7.66 10.07
C GLY A 271 29.65 -6.41 10.59
N ASP A 272 28.96 -5.27 10.69
CA ASP A 272 29.52 -4.04 11.27
C ASP A 272 29.84 -4.22 12.76
N SER A 273 28.94 -4.88 13.49
CA SER A 273 29.11 -5.24 14.90
C SER A 273 30.35 -6.12 15.16
N VAL A 274 30.72 -6.98 14.20
CA VAL A 274 31.91 -7.85 14.27
C VAL A 274 33.17 -7.11 13.86
N SER A 275 33.08 -6.26 12.83
CA SER A 275 34.22 -5.55 12.25
C SER A 275 34.56 -4.21 12.91
N LYS A 276 33.73 -3.74 13.86
CA LYS A 276 33.90 -2.47 14.60
C LYS A 276 33.87 -1.22 13.71
N GLY A 277 33.00 -1.19 12.70
CA GLY A 277 32.78 -0.01 11.84
C GLY A 277 33.32 -0.12 10.40
N ILE A 278 34.13 -1.14 10.09
CA ILE A 278 34.80 -1.26 8.77
C ILE A 278 33.79 -1.41 7.63
N VAL A 279 32.64 -2.05 7.88
CA VAL A 279 31.60 -2.24 6.85
C VAL A 279 31.04 -0.89 6.40
N VAL A 280 30.71 0.00 7.34
CA VAL A 280 30.13 1.32 7.03
C VAL A 280 31.17 2.35 6.55
N GLU A 281 32.41 2.26 7.04
CA GLU A 281 33.50 3.15 6.59
C GLU A 281 33.94 2.88 5.14
N SER A 282 33.89 1.61 4.70
CA SER A 282 34.29 1.20 3.34
C SER A 282 33.44 1.85 2.24
N SER A 283 32.16 2.12 2.51
CA SER A 283 31.25 2.81 1.58
C SER A 283 31.58 4.30 1.38
N ASN A 284 32.33 4.94 2.28
CA ASN A 284 32.37 6.40 2.40
C ASN A 284 33.68 7.09 1.98
N LYS A 285 34.77 6.38 1.63
CA LYS A 285 35.94 7.01 0.98
C LYS A 285 36.96 6.07 0.35
N ALA A 286 37.40 6.45 -0.86
CA ALA A 286 38.71 6.05 -1.36
C ALA A 286 39.82 6.71 -0.51
N SER A 287 40.74 5.87 0.01
CA SER A 287 42.02 6.21 0.63
C SER A 287 42.04 7.29 1.73
N ASN A 288 42.38 6.87 2.96
CA ASN A 288 43.65 7.33 3.55
C ASN A 288 44.19 6.38 4.61
N ASN A 289 45.53 6.36 4.75
CA ASN A 289 46.24 5.43 5.61
C ASN A 289 45.97 5.67 7.10
N GLY A 290 45.53 4.62 7.79
CA GLY A 290 45.34 4.57 9.24
C GLY A 290 45.44 3.13 9.77
N PHE A 291 46.42 2.36 9.27
CA PHE A 291 46.63 0.97 9.68
C PHE A 291 47.26 0.92 11.08
N GLU A 292 46.44 1.00 12.13
CA GLU A 292 46.83 0.59 13.47
C GLU A 292 46.52 -0.89 13.69
N ASP A 293 47.53 -1.60 14.20
CA ASP A 293 47.54 -3.05 14.35
C ASP A 293 46.52 -3.50 15.40
N SER A 294 45.37 -4.02 14.94
CA SER A 294 44.38 -4.69 15.78
C SER A 294 43.67 -5.83 15.05
N LYS A 295 44.46 -6.65 14.35
CA LYS A 295 44.06 -8.03 14.03
C LYS A 295 43.96 -8.88 15.31
N SER A 296 42.89 -8.68 16.08
CA SER A 296 42.27 -9.82 16.75
C SER A 296 41.92 -10.82 15.66
N SER A 297 42.42 -12.05 15.73
CA SER A 297 42.16 -13.08 14.73
C SER A 297 40.67 -13.43 14.72
N LEU A 298 39.91 -12.79 13.83
CA LEU A 298 38.54 -13.17 13.54
C LEU A 298 38.52 -14.65 13.16
N ASN A 299 37.57 -15.40 13.72
CA ASN A 299 37.35 -16.78 13.32
C ASN A 299 36.76 -16.82 11.89
N GLU A 300 36.69 -18.01 11.29
CA GLU A 300 36.21 -18.15 9.91
C GLU A 300 34.77 -17.65 9.74
N ASP A 301 33.90 -17.91 10.71
CA ASP A 301 32.49 -17.47 10.69
C ASP A 301 32.39 -15.94 10.72
N ASP A 302 33.22 -15.27 11.53
CA ASP A 302 33.29 -13.80 11.61
C ASP A 302 33.82 -13.21 10.30
N ASN A 303 34.82 -13.82 9.66
CA ASN A 303 35.31 -13.40 8.33
C ASN A 303 34.21 -13.53 7.26
N ILE A 304 33.44 -14.63 7.29
CA ILE A 304 32.29 -14.84 6.39
C ILE A 304 31.23 -13.76 6.63
N ARG A 305 30.87 -13.48 7.88
CA ARG A 305 29.86 -12.46 8.23
C ARG A 305 30.27 -11.05 7.80
N VAL A 306 31.54 -10.69 7.94
CA VAL A 306 32.06 -9.39 7.46
C VAL A 306 32.04 -9.33 5.92
N ARG A 307 32.41 -10.43 5.24
CA ARG A 307 32.34 -10.51 3.77
C ARG A 307 30.92 -10.39 3.24
N ASP A 308 29.97 -11.13 3.81
CA ASP A 308 28.56 -11.08 3.45
C ASP A 308 27.97 -9.67 3.65
N ALA A 309 28.31 -9.02 4.77
CA ALA A 309 27.90 -7.66 5.08
C ALA A 309 28.47 -6.62 4.10
N LEU A 310 29.74 -6.75 3.68
CA LEU A 310 30.36 -5.87 2.69
C LEU A 310 29.68 -5.99 1.32
N ILE A 311 29.44 -7.21 0.83
CA ILE A 311 28.72 -7.46 -0.43
C ILE A 311 27.31 -6.87 -0.37
N THR A 312 26.61 -7.10 0.74
CA THR A 312 25.24 -6.60 0.95
C THR A 312 25.20 -5.06 1.02
N SER A 313 26.12 -4.43 1.74
CA SER A 313 26.21 -2.96 1.81
C SER A 313 26.52 -2.37 0.44
N GLN A 314 27.50 -2.91 -0.29
CA GLN A 314 27.84 -2.47 -1.63
C GLN A 314 26.65 -2.56 -2.60
N PHE A 315 25.86 -3.64 -2.54
CA PHE A 315 24.63 -3.75 -3.32
C PHE A 315 23.63 -2.66 -2.94
N LEU A 316 23.30 -2.51 -1.65
CA LEU A 316 22.32 -1.51 -1.20
C LEU A 316 22.75 -0.07 -1.55
N ASP A 317 24.02 0.27 -1.37
CA ASP A 317 24.59 1.59 -1.68
C ASP A 317 24.58 1.87 -3.19
N SER A 318 25.05 0.93 -4.01
CA SER A 318 25.10 1.09 -5.47
C SER A 318 23.72 1.07 -6.15
N THR A 319 22.71 0.50 -5.49
CA THR A 319 21.34 0.38 -6.01
C THR A 319 20.31 1.18 -5.22
N ALA A 320 20.75 2.15 -4.40
CA ALA A 320 19.92 2.94 -3.48
C ALA A 320 18.68 3.64 -4.09
N THR A 321 18.60 3.78 -5.42
CA THR A 321 17.39 4.25 -6.11
C THR A 321 16.28 3.19 -6.26
N GLN A 322 16.47 2.01 -5.66
CA GLN A 322 15.55 0.86 -5.64
C GLN A 322 15.15 0.35 -7.05
N LEU A 323 16.10 0.44 -7.99
CA LEU A 323 15.94 -0.04 -9.37
C LEU A 323 17.31 -0.45 -9.91
N THR A 324 17.42 -1.66 -10.43
CA THR A 324 18.63 -2.19 -11.09
C THR A 324 18.42 -2.28 -12.60
N TYR A 325 19.51 -2.43 -13.36
CA TYR A 325 19.40 -2.67 -14.81
C TYR A 325 18.71 -4.01 -15.11
N HIS A 326 19.09 -5.07 -14.39
CA HIS A 326 18.45 -6.38 -14.51
C HIS A 326 16.94 -6.31 -14.19
N GLY A 327 16.55 -5.69 -13.07
CA GLY A 327 15.13 -5.55 -12.71
C GLY A 327 14.33 -4.71 -13.71
N LEU A 328 14.93 -3.68 -14.32
CA LEU A 328 14.31 -2.94 -15.42
C LEU A 328 14.08 -3.81 -16.67
N LEU A 329 15.05 -4.67 -17.01
CA LEU A 329 14.91 -5.64 -18.10
C LEU A 329 13.81 -6.66 -17.77
N SER A 330 13.84 -7.26 -16.57
CA SER A 330 12.82 -8.21 -16.10
C SER A 330 11.40 -7.61 -16.14
N LEU A 331 11.22 -6.35 -15.74
CA LEU A 331 9.94 -5.64 -15.88
C LEU A 331 9.48 -5.58 -17.34
N SER A 332 10.39 -5.23 -18.26
CA SER A 332 10.07 -5.09 -19.70
C SER A 332 9.81 -6.43 -20.42
N GLU A 333 10.37 -7.53 -19.91
CA GLU A 333 10.19 -8.87 -20.48
C GLU A 333 8.99 -9.62 -19.88
N THR A 334 8.65 -9.35 -18.62
CA THR A 334 7.57 -10.05 -17.89
C THR A 334 6.20 -9.38 -18.07
N LEU A 335 6.15 -8.03 -18.10
CA LEU A 335 4.88 -7.31 -18.14
C LEU A 335 4.36 -7.18 -19.59
N PRO A 336 3.13 -7.63 -19.89
CA PRO A 336 2.56 -7.50 -21.24
C PRO A 336 2.42 -6.03 -21.69
N PRO A 337 2.56 -5.73 -22.99
CA PRO A 337 2.28 -4.40 -23.52
C PRO A 337 0.85 -3.93 -23.18
N GLY A 338 0.74 -2.76 -22.54
CA GLY A 338 -0.55 -2.20 -22.12
C GLY A 338 -1.10 -2.75 -20.80
N HIS A 339 -0.36 -3.62 -20.10
CA HIS A 339 -0.72 -4.07 -18.77
C HIS A 339 -0.66 -2.92 -17.75
N LEU A 340 -1.71 -2.77 -16.95
CA LEU A 340 -1.82 -1.74 -15.91
C LEU A 340 -1.58 -2.38 -14.54
N CYS A 341 -0.43 -2.05 -13.96
CA CYS A 341 0.05 -2.46 -12.64
C CYS A 341 0.38 -1.23 -11.78
N THR A 342 0.88 -1.45 -10.57
CA THR A 342 1.48 -0.42 -9.72
C THR A 342 2.95 -0.73 -9.47
N PHE A 343 3.78 0.31 -9.42
CA PHE A 343 5.23 0.19 -9.37
C PHE A 343 5.81 0.83 -8.10
N PHE A 344 6.39 0.00 -7.23
CA PHE A 344 7.13 0.42 -6.05
C PHE A 344 8.58 0.75 -6.37
N ARG A 345 8.99 1.99 -6.07
CA ARG A 345 10.38 2.45 -6.16
C ARG A 345 10.61 3.68 -5.28
N ASN A 346 11.76 3.71 -4.60
CA ASN A 346 12.21 4.83 -3.78
C ASN A 346 11.16 5.23 -2.71
N ASN A 347 10.63 4.22 -2.02
CA ASN A 347 9.56 4.34 -1.01
C ASN A 347 8.25 4.99 -1.54
N HIS A 348 8.01 4.89 -2.85
CA HIS A 348 6.85 5.46 -3.53
C HIS A 348 6.16 4.40 -4.40
N VAL A 349 4.83 4.36 -4.40
CA VAL A 349 4.03 3.54 -5.31
C VAL A 349 3.48 4.42 -6.42
N SER A 350 3.70 4.02 -7.67
CA SER A 350 3.28 4.74 -8.86
C SER A 350 2.29 3.91 -9.67
N LEU A 351 1.50 4.57 -10.51
CA LEU A 351 0.87 3.97 -11.70
C LEU A 351 1.91 3.90 -12.83
#